data_AF-A0A317H1B8-F1
#
_entry.id   AF-A0A317H1B8-F1
#
_cell.length_a   1.000
_cell.length_b   1.000
_cell.length_c   1.000
_cell.angle_alpha   90.00
_cell.angle_beta   90.00
_cell.angle_gamma   90.00
#
_symmetry.space_group_name_H-M   'P 1'
#
loop_
_entity.id
_entity.type
_entity.pdbx_description
1 polymer ?
#
loop_
_entity_poly.entity_id
_entity_poly.type
_entity_poly.pdbx_seq_one_letter_code
_entity_poly.pdbx_strand_id
1 'polypeptide(L)'
;MNTQAPADQGRKAYSSMLERITPWLFEVGSWIFGGLIAFTVLIIGALLPVRPVDLPVQIATAVFALALPLNVTGLVLLRIVRDVKPVGFEQGIVRVFQEAGFTPGQQQIPTLTTLEAVRKRGTRNVLYTALGILTLSAVLTLAGMGAALWHVEWWIAVAFGVMVLVCQIIVQIVVVTSQPRPTAEERAEWQRQRREAIRLAKEQVRQAKERARQAKD
;
A
#
# COMPACT_ATOMS: atom_id res chain seq x y z
N MET A 1 11.18 -36.59 7.64
CA MET A 1 12.00 -35.42 7.24
C MET A 1 11.08 -34.44 6.53
N ASN A 2 10.66 -33.38 7.23
CA ASN A 2 9.73 -32.38 6.70
C ASN A 2 10.50 -31.24 6.03
N THR A 3 10.51 -31.22 4.70
CA THR A 3 10.88 -30.07 3.88
C THR A 3 9.73 -29.05 3.92
N GLN A 4 9.66 -28.23 4.97
CA GLN A 4 8.84 -27.02 4.94
C GLN A 4 9.57 -25.98 4.08
N ALA A 5 8.91 -25.54 3.02
CA ALA A 5 9.48 -24.71 1.97
C ALA A 5 9.88 -23.31 2.48
N PRO A 6 10.98 -22.72 1.98
CA PRO A 6 11.46 -21.38 2.37
C PRO A 6 10.43 -20.25 2.11
N ALA A 7 9.42 -20.51 1.26
CA ALA A 7 8.32 -19.57 0.99
C ALA A 7 7.42 -19.29 2.20
N ASP A 8 7.27 -20.24 3.13
CA ASP A 8 6.42 -20.07 4.31
C ASP A 8 7.09 -19.27 5.42
N GLN A 9 8.41 -19.31 5.49
CA GLN A 9 9.20 -18.56 6.48
C GLN A 9 9.24 -17.07 6.14
N GLY A 10 9.41 -16.72 4.85
CA GLY A 10 9.29 -15.34 4.38
C GLY A 10 7.89 -14.75 4.59
N ARG A 11 6.83 -15.56 4.42
CA ARG A 11 5.45 -15.14 4.69
C ARG A 11 5.19 -14.86 6.18
N LYS A 12 5.73 -15.70 7.07
CA LYS A 12 5.58 -15.51 8.53
C LYS A 12 6.31 -14.25 9.03
N ALA A 13 7.54 -14.04 8.59
CA ALA A 13 8.32 -12.85 8.92
C ALA A 13 7.63 -11.56 8.46
N TYR A 14 7.13 -11.54 7.22
CA TYR A 14 6.43 -10.38 6.67
C TYR A 14 5.11 -10.09 7.39
N SER A 15 4.38 -11.13 7.83
CA SER A 15 3.14 -10.91 8.59
C SER A 15 3.35 -10.39 10.00
N SER A 16 4.38 -10.87 10.69
CA SER A 16 4.77 -10.34 12.01
C SER A 16 5.19 -8.87 11.90
N MET A 17 5.94 -8.53 10.84
CA MET A 17 6.35 -7.15 10.58
C MET A 17 5.14 -6.25 10.27
N LEU A 18 4.20 -6.73 9.44
CA LEU A 18 2.95 -6.02 9.16
C LEU A 18 2.15 -5.79 10.43
N GLU A 19 1.94 -6.80 11.27
CA GLU A 19 1.18 -6.66 12.53
C GLU A 19 1.77 -5.59 13.46
N ARG A 20 3.10 -5.51 13.51
CA ARG A 20 3.84 -4.52 14.30
C ARG A 20 3.79 -3.11 13.71
N ILE A 21 3.81 -2.98 12.38
CA ILE A 21 3.76 -1.68 11.68
C ILE A 21 2.32 -1.16 11.55
N THR A 22 1.32 -2.04 11.55
CA THR A 22 -0.09 -1.69 11.37
C THR A 22 -0.57 -0.53 12.27
N PRO A 23 -0.37 -0.53 13.61
CA PRO A 23 -0.84 0.56 14.46
C PRO A 23 -0.17 1.91 14.13
N TRP A 24 1.14 1.89 13.88
CA TRP A 24 1.89 3.09 13.48
C TRP A 24 1.41 3.63 12.12
N LEU A 25 1.16 2.74 11.16
CA LEU A 25 0.68 3.12 9.83
C LEU A 25 -0.73 3.75 9.89
N PHE A 26 -1.58 3.34 10.82
CA PHE A 26 -2.89 3.97 11.02
C PHE A 26 -2.79 5.39 11.56
N GLU A 27 -1.92 5.61 12.55
CA GLU A 27 -1.69 6.95 13.10
C GLU A 27 -1.09 7.85 12.03
N VAL A 28 0.00 7.43 11.40
CA VAL A 28 0.65 8.19 10.33
C VAL A 28 -0.30 8.42 9.16
N GLY A 29 -1.03 7.41 8.72
CA GLY A 29 -2.00 7.53 7.64
C GLY A 29 -3.11 8.53 7.98
N SER A 30 -3.68 8.46 9.18
CA SER A 30 -4.71 9.42 9.62
C SER A 30 -4.18 10.85 9.67
N TRP A 31 -2.93 11.05 10.11
CA TRP A 31 -2.28 12.36 10.10
C TRP A 31 -2.05 12.87 8.67
N ILE A 32 -1.57 12.01 7.77
CA ILE A 32 -1.33 12.36 6.37
C ILE A 32 -2.64 12.75 5.67
N PHE A 33 -3.68 11.92 5.78
CA PHE A 33 -4.97 12.22 5.15
C PHE A 33 -5.65 13.43 5.78
N GLY A 34 -5.60 13.58 7.11
CA GLY A 34 -6.11 14.77 7.80
C GLY A 34 -5.40 16.04 7.35
N GLY A 35 -4.07 15.99 7.25
CA GLY A 35 -3.25 17.09 6.74
C GLY A 35 -3.56 17.44 5.29
N LEU A 36 -3.69 16.44 4.41
CA LEU A 36 -4.08 16.62 3.01
C LEU A 36 -5.46 17.27 2.86
N ILE A 37 -6.44 16.87 3.69
CA ILE A 37 -7.78 17.48 3.69
C ILE A 37 -7.68 18.94 4.13
N ALA A 38 -7.06 19.21 5.29
CA ALA A 38 -6.92 20.57 5.82
C ALA A 38 -6.21 21.49 4.82
N PHE A 39 -5.14 20.99 4.20
CA PHE A 39 -4.39 21.69 3.17
C PHE A 39 -5.23 21.96 1.92
N THR A 40 -5.94 20.97 1.41
CA THR A 40 -6.82 21.12 0.24
C THR A 40 -7.90 22.18 0.49
N VAL A 41 -8.54 22.14 1.66
CA VAL A 41 -9.55 23.13 2.07
C VAL A 41 -8.94 24.52 2.17
N LEU A 42 -7.73 24.65 2.74
CA LEU A 42 -7.02 25.92 2.86
C LEU A 42 -6.71 26.53 1.48
N ILE A 43 -6.26 25.71 0.52
CA ILE A 43 -5.94 26.17 -0.83
C ILE A 43 -7.21 26.55 -1.60
N ILE A 44 -8.28 25.76 -1.51
CA ILE A 44 -9.58 26.13 -2.09
C ILE A 44 -10.07 27.46 -1.47
N GLY A 45 -9.92 27.62 -0.16
CA GLY A 45 -10.24 28.85 0.57
C GLY A 45 -9.46 30.06 0.05
N ALA A 46 -8.18 29.88 -0.28
CA ALA A 46 -7.33 30.92 -0.85
C ALA A 46 -7.62 31.21 -2.34
N LEU A 47 -8.16 30.23 -3.08
CA LEU A 47 -8.54 30.37 -4.49
C LEU A 47 -9.94 30.97 -4.67
N LEU A 48 -10.85 30.82 -3.70
CA LEU A 48 -12.22 31.36 -3.73
C LEU A 48 -12.32 32.88 -4.01
N PRO A 49 -11.45 33.75 -3.47
CA PRO A 49 -11.45 35.17 -3.77
C PRO A 49 -10.92 35.49 -5.18
N VAL A 50 -10.15 34.57 -5.77
CA VAL A 50 -9.56 34.73 -7.10
C VAL A 50 -10.64 34.41 -8.12
N ARG A 51 -11.05 35.41 -8.89
CA ARG A 51 -12.08 35.25 -9.92
C ARG A 51 -11.57 34.19 -10.94
N PRO A 52 -12.34 33.13 -11.27
CA PRO A 52 -11.87 32.00 -12.08
C PRO A 52 -11.86 32.34 -13.57
N VAL A 53 -11.19 33.43 -13.94
CA VAL A 53 -11.07 33.90 -15.32
C VAL A 53 -9.99 33.10 -16.05
N ASP A 54 -8.97 32.65 -15.32
CA ASP A 54 -7.82 31.95 -15.89
C ASP A 54 -7.95 30.42 -15.80
N LEU A 55 -7.65 29.75 -16.92
CA LEU A 55 -7.68 28.29 -17.07
C LEU A 55 -6.90 27.55 -15.95
N PRO A 56 -5.72 27.99 -15.49
CA PRO A 56 -4.97 27.32 -14.42
C PRO A 56 -5.72 27.30 -13.09
N VAL A 57 -6.46 28.36 -12.75
CA VAL A 57 -7.26 28.45 -11.51
C VAL A 57 -8.43 27.47 -11.56
N GLN A 58 -9.06 27.32 -12.73
CA GLN A 58 -10.13 26.34 -12.94
C GLN A 58 -9.61 24.90 -12.82
N ILE A 59 -8.46 24.61 -13.43
CA ILE A 59 -7.81 23.30 -13.34
C ILE A 59 -7.42 22.99 -11.89
N ALA A 60 -6.78 23.94 -11.19
CA ALA A 60 -6.39 23.76 -9.78
C ALA A 60 -7.62 23.47 -8.91
N THR A 61 -8.69 24.27 -9.06
CA THR A 61 -9.94 24.10 -8.30
C THR A 61 -10.59 22.75 -8.58
N ALA A 62 -10.66 22.33 -9.84
CA ALA A 62 -11.23 21.03 -10.22
C ALA A 62 -10.40 19.85 -9.65
N VAL A 63 -9.08 19.94 -9.71
CA VAL A 63 -8.18 18.91 -9.20
C VAL A 63 -8.28 18.80 -7.67
N PHE A 64 -8.32 19.93 -6.95
CA PHE A 64 -8.51 19.94 -5.49
C PHE A 64 -9.90 19.44 -5.08
N ALA A 65 -10.95 19.78 -5.84
CA ALA A 65 -12.30 19.25 -5.64
C ALA A 65 -12.37 17.74 -5.84
N LEU A 66 -11.59 17.16 -6.76
CA LEU A 66 -11.49 15.71 -6.96
C LEU A 66 -10.61 15.03 -5.89
N ALA A 67 -9.59 15.71 -5.37
CA ALA A 67 -8.72 15.18 -4.33
C ALA A 67 -9.42 15.05 -2.97
N LEU A 68 -10.37 15.94 -2.66
CA LEU A 68 -11.09 15.97 -1.39
C LEU A 68 -11.88 14.66 -1.09
N PRO A 69 -12.79 14.20 -1.97
CA PRO A 69 -13.50 12.94 -1.78
C PRO A 69 -12.56 11.74 -1.67
N LEU A 70 -11.44 11.76 -2.41
CA LEU A 70 -10.44 10.70 -2.40
C LEU A 70 -9.70 10.64 -1.06
N ASN A 71 -9.31 11.80 -0.51
CA ASN A 71 -8.69 11.92 0.80
C ASN A 71 -9.64 11.48 1.93
N VAL A 72 -10.91 11.91 1.87
CA VAL A 72 -11.93 11.50 2.83
C VAL A 72 -12.15 9.99 2.77
N THR A 73 -12.21 9.42 1.56
CA THR A 73 -12.36 7.97 1.38
C THR A 73 -11.17 7.22 1.96
N GLY A 74 -9.94 7.67 1.72
CA GLY A 74 -8.74 7.09 2.30
C GLY A 74 -8.74 7.12 3.84
N LEU A 75 -9.15 8.25 4.43
CA LEU A 75 -9.30 8.41 5.89
C LEU A 75 -10.38 7.47 6.45
N VAL A 76 -11.55 7.40 5.80
CA VAL A 76 -12.66 6.53 6.20
C VAL A 76 -12.25 5.06 6.11
N LEU A 77 -11.56 4.65 5.04
CA LEU A 77 -11.08 3.27 4.89
C LEU A 77 -10.09 2.90 6.00
N LEU A 78 -9.14 3.79 6.30
CA LEU A 78 -8.20 3.58 7.41
C LEU A 78 -8.94 3.48 8.75
N ARG A 79 -9.94 4.34 8.97
CA ARG A 79 -10.73 4.34 10.19
C ARG A 79 -11.55 3.07 10.34
N ILE A 80 -12.20 2.59 9.27
CA ILE A 80 -12.92 1.32 9.27
C ILE A 80 -11.97 0.18 9.66
N VAL A 81 -10.78 0.08 9.05
CA VAL A 81 -9.86 -1.02 9.40
C VAL A 81 -9.35 -0.90 10.86
N ARG A 82 -9.15 0.32 11.36
CA ARG A 82 -8.81 0.57 12.77
C ARG A 82 -9.94 0.13 13.70
N ASP A 83 -11.17 0.52 13.41
CA ASP A 83 -12.35 0.26 14.24
C ASP A 83 -12.79 -1.21 14.18
N VAL A 84 -12.51 -1.90 13.06
CA VAL A 84 -12.73 -3.33 12.87
C VAL A 84 -11.68 -4.20 13.56
N LYS A 85 -10.51 -3.65 13.90
CA LYS A 85 -9.42 -4.42 14.55
C LYS A 85 -9.72 -4.87 15.99
N PRO A 86 -10.32 -4.04 16.88
CA PRO A 86 -10.63 -4.42 18.26
C PRO A 86 -12.00 -5.08 18.45
N VAL A 87 -12.97 -4.83 17.56
CA VAL A 87 -14.30 -5.43 17.65
C VAL A 87 -14.21 -6.81 17.01
N GLY A 88 -14.08 -7.85 17.83
CA GLY A 88 -13.93 -9.23 17.40
C GLY A 88 -14.96 -9.61 16.33
N PHE A 89 -14.54 -9.61 15.07
CA PHE A 89 -15.33 -10.14 13.94
C PHE A 89 -15.76 -11.58 14.20
N GLU A 90 -15.03 -12.31 15.03
CA GLU A 90 -15.41 -13.63 15.54
C GLU A 90 -16.73 -13.58 16.33
N GLN A 91 -16.92 -12.59 17.20
CA GLN A 91 -18.18 -12.44 17.95
C GLN A 91 -19.32 -11.94 17.06
N GLY A 92 -19.03 -11.05 16.11
CA GLY A 92 -20.02 -10.54 15.16
C GLY A 92 -20.51 -11.60 14.15
N ILE A 93 -19.58 -12.36 13.56
CA ILE A 93 -19.91 -13.45 12.64
C ILE A 93 -20.59 -14.60 13.38
N VAL A 94 -20.12 -14.98 14.58
CA VAL A 94 -20.80 -16.02 15.38
C VAL A 94 -22.21 -15.59 15.75
N ARG A 95 -22.45 -14.32 16.10
CA ARG A 95 -23.81 -13.80 16.33
C ARG A 95 -24.68 -13.82 15.07
N VAL A 96 -24.17 -13.36 13.92
CA VAL A 96 -24.94 -13.36 12.67
C VAL A 96 -25.24 -14.78 12.18
N PHE A 97 -24.31 -15.74 12.36
CA PHE A 97 -24.56 -17.15 12.05
C PHE A 97 -25.54 -17.81 13.04
N GLN A 98 -25.48 -17.45 14.33
CA GLN A 98 -26.45 -17.89 15.34
C GLN A 98 -27.85 -17.30 15.08
N GLU A 99 -27.93 -16.02 14.69
CA GLU A 99 -29.18 -15.33 14.32
C GLU A 99 -29.77 -15.86 13.01
N ALA A 100 -28.93 -16.29 12.06
CA ALA A 100 -29.35 -16.96 10.82
C ALA A 100 -29.74 -18.44 11.03
N GLY A 101 -29.73 -18.95 12.27
CA GLY A 101 -30.20 -20.30 12.59
C GLY A 101 -29.21 -21.42 12.28
N PHE A 102 -27.94 -21.10 11.98
CA PHE A 102 -26.91 -22.13 11.79
C PHE A 102 -26.43 -22.64 13.16
N THR A 103 -26.99 -23.76 13.60
CA THR A 103 -26.56 -24.49 14.80
C THR A 103 -25.14 -25.05 14.60
N PRO A 104 -24.22 -24.91 15.56
CA PRO A 104 -22.80 -25.26 15.42
C PRO A 104 -22.50 -26.78 15.40
N GLY A 105 -23.39 -27.60 14.86
CA GLY A 105 -23.30 -29.06 14.86
C GLY A 105 -23.37 -29.75 13.50
N GLN A 106 -23.77 -29.09 12.40
CA GLN A 106 -24.10 -29.83 11.15
C GLN A 106 -23.47 -29.34 9.84
N GLN A 107 -22.83 -28.18 9.79
CA GLN A 107 -22.09 -27.77 8.59
C GLN A 107 -20.74 -27.22 9.03
N GLN A 108 -19.68 -27.68 8.34
CA GLN A 108 -18.30 -27.27 8.56
C GLN A 108 -18.20 -25.75 8.62
N ILE A 109 -18.24 -25.21 9.84
CA ILE A 109 -17.87 -23.83 10.10
C ILE A 109 -16.44 -23.72 9.55
N PRO A 110 -16.17 -22.81 8.59
CA PRO A 110 -14.82 -22.63 8.07
C PRO A 110 -13.90 -22.43 9.27
N THR A 111 -12.98 -23.37 9.44
CA THR A 111 -12.09 -23.48 10.61
C THR A 111 -11.44 -22.12 10.85
N LEU A 112 -11.23 -21.70 12.09
CA LEU A 112 -10.63 -20.39 12.45
C LEU A 112 -9.41 -20.01 11.59
N THR A 113 -8.61 -21.00 11.19
CA THR A 113 -7.48 -20.88 10.27
C THR A 113 -7.84 -20.39 8.84
N THR A 114 -9.00 -20.77 8.31
CA THR A 114 -9.52 -20.25 7.02
C THR A 114 -10.04 -18.82 7.12
N LEU A 115 -10.67 -18.43 8.23
CA LEU A 115 -11.08 -17.04 8.48
C LEU A 115 -9.88 -16.12 8.66
N GLU A 116 -8.84 -16.55 9.39
CA GLU A 116 -7.59 -15.80 9.48
C GLU A 116 -6.91 -15.63 8.12
N ALA A 117 -6.91 -16.67 7.28
CA ALA A 117 -6.34 -16.59 5.94
C ALA A 117 -7.12 -15.62 5.02
N VAL A 118 -8.45 -15.58 5.13
CA VAL A 118 -9.30 -14.63 4.39
C VAL A 118 -9.12 -13.21 4.93
N ARG A 119 -9.08 -13.03 6.25
CA ARG A 119 -8.78 -11.74 6.91
C ARG A 119 -7.44 -11.19 6.45
N LYS A 120 -6.39 -12.02 6.45
CA LYS A 120 -5.04 -11.63 6.04
C LYS A 120 -4.96 -11.22 4.58
N ARG A 121 -5.75 -11.84 3.69
CA ARG A 121 -5.91 -11.42 2.29
C ARG A 121 -6.71 -10.11 2.18
N GLY A 122 -7.79 -9.98 2.95
CA GLY A 122 -8.63 -8.77 3.00
C GLY A 122 -7.85 -7.55 3.45
N THR A 123 -7.16 -7.63 4.59
CA THR A 123 -6.30 -6.54 5.10
C THR A 123 -5.24 -6.14 4.09
N ARG A 124 -4.64 -7.10 3.38
CA ARG A 124 -3.63 -6.81 2.35
C ARG A 124 -4.21 -6.06 1.16
N ASN A 125 -5.35 -6.50 0.63
CA ASN A 125 -6.01 -5.80 -0.48
C ASN A 125 -6.43 -4.40 -0.06
N VAL A 126 -7.01 -4.25 1.13
CA VAL A 126 -7.39 -2.92 1.65
C VAL A 126 -6.16 -2.02 1.82
N LEU A 127 -5.03 -2.57 2.26
CA LEU A 127 -3.77 -1.82 2.39
C LEU A 127 -3.23 -1.35 1.03
N TYR A 128 -3.23 -2.22 0.02
CA TYR A 128 -2.81 -1.84 -1.33
C TYR A 128 -3.75 -0.81 -1.94
N THR A 129 -5.06 -0.98 -1.76
CA THR A 129 -6.06 -0.02 -2.23
C THR A 129 -5.90 1.33 -1.51
N ALA A 130 -5.69 1.34 -0.20
CA ALA A 130 -5.43 2.57 0.56
C ALA A 130 -4.13 3.26 0.10
N LEU A 131 -3.08 2.50 -0.18
CA LEU A 131 -1.83 3.03 -0.73
C LEU A 131 -2.02 3.59 -2.15
N GLY A 132 -2.82 2.92 -2.99
CA GLY A 132 -3.21 3.41 -4.31
C GLY A 132 -4.00 4.72 -4.25
N ILE A 133 -4.97 4.80 -3.33
CA ILE A 133 -5.75 6.03 -3.07
C ILE A 133 -4.84 7.15 -2.57
N LEU A 134 -3.92 6.86 -1.65
CA LEU A 134 -2.97 7.83 -1.13
C LEU A 134 -2.03 8.36 -2.21
N THR A 135 -1.47 7.48 -3.04
CA THR A 135 -0.57 7.87 -4.13
C THR A 135 -1.29 8.69 -5.19
N LEU A 136 -2.49 8.27 -5.60
CA LEU A 136 -3.31 9.03 -6.54
C LEU A 136 -3.67 10.40 -5.97
N SER A 137 -4.08 10.46 -4.70
CA SER A 137 -4.39 11.72 -4.03
C SER A 137 -3.19 12.66 -3.95
N ALA A 138 -2.02 12.13 -3.57
CA ALA A 138 -0.79 12.90 -3.54
C ALA A 138 -0.44 13.48 -4.92
N VAL A 139 -0.59 12.68 -5.99
CA VAL A 139 -0.36 13.16 -7.36
C VAL A 139 -1.35 14.26 -7.74
N LEU A 140 -2.64 14.10 -7.41
CA LEU A 140 -3.64 15.15 -7.64
C LEU A 140 -3.31 16.42 -6.86
N THR A 141 -2.97 16.32 -5.56
CA THR A 141 -2.58 17.48 -4.75
C THR A 141 -1.36 18.19 -5.32
N LEU A 142 -0.35 17.44 -5.77
CA LEU A 142 0.85 18.02 -6.40
C LEU A 142 0.51 18.70 -7.73
N ALA A 143 -0.35 18.09 -8.55
CA ALA A 143 -0.79 18.67 -9.82
C ALA A 143 -1.61 19.95 -9.60
N GLY A 144 -2.54 19.94 -8.65
CA GLY A 144 -3.35 21.11 -8.27
C GLY A 144 -2.50 22.24 -7.71
N MET A 145 -1.51 21.91 -6.87
CA MET A 145 -0.55 22.87 -6.31
C MET A 145 0.34 23.45 -7.41
N GLY A 146 0.87 22.60 -8.30
CA GLY A 146 1.66 23.04 -9.45
C GLY A 146 0.88 24.00 -10.34
N ALA A 147 -0.39 23.70 -10.65
CA ALA A 147 -1.26 24.57 -11.43
C ALA A 147 -1.55 25.91 -10.73
N ALA A 148 -1.82 25.89 -9.42
CA ALA A 148 -2.03 27.10 -8.64
C ALA A 148 -0.77 27.99 -8.58
N LEU A 149 0.40 27.38 -8.37
CA LEU A 149 1.68 28.11 -8.34
C LEU A 149 2.08 28.63 -9.71
N TRP A 150 1.77 27.90 -10.78
CA TRP A 150 2.01 28.33 -12.15
C TRP A 150 1.26 29.62 -12.49
N HIS A 151 0.07 29.80 -11.91
CA HIS A 151 -0.72 31.02 -12.09
C HIS A 151 -0.13 32.23 -11.37
N VAL A 152 0.48 32.02 -10.20
CA VAL A 152 1.15 33.09 -9.45
C VAL A 152 2.44 33.48 -10.17
N GLU A 153 3.37 32.54 -10.33
CA GLU A 153 4.64 32.72 -10.99
C GLU A 153 5.24 31.34 -11.34
N TRP A 154 5.59 31.11 -12.61
CA TRP A 154 6.04 29.80 -13.10
C TRP A 154 7.28 29.26 -12.37
N TRP A 155 8.18 30.13 -11.91
CA TRP A 155 9.39 29.72 -11.19
C TRP A 155 9.09 29.15 -9.80
N ILE A 156 8.00 29.57 -9.15
CA ILE A 156 7.57 29.03 -7.85
C ILE A 156 7.11 27.58 -8.03
N ALA A 157 6.41 27.28 -9.11
CA ALA A 157 6.01 25.92 -9.46
C ALA A 157 7.25 25.02 -9.69
N VAL A 158 8.27 25.52 -10.38
CA VAL A 158 9.54 24.80 -10.58
C VAL A 158 10.26 24.56 -9.25
N ALA A 159 10.40 25.60 -8.41
CA ALA A 159 11.05 25.48 -7.10
C ALA A 159 10.32 24.49 -6.19
N PHE A 160 8.98 24.52 -6.19
CA PHE A 160 8.15 23.55 -5.48
C PHE A 160 8.38 22.12 -5.98
N GLY A 161 8.41 21.91 -7.30
CA GLY A 161 8.70 20.60 -7.90
C GLY A 161 10.06 20.05 -7.49
N VAL A 162 11.11 20.90 -7.49
CA VAL A 162 12.44 20.53 -7.02
C VAL A 162 12.43 20.14 -5.53
N MET A 163 11.74 20.93 -4.69
CA MET A 163 11.64 20.63 -3.26
C MET A 163 10.93 19.29 -3.00
N VAL A 164 9.86 18.99 -3.74
CA VAL A 164 9.15 17.71 -3.67
C VAL A 164 10.07 16.54 -4.05
N LEU A 165 10.86 16.70 -5.11
CA LEU A 165 11.87 15.71 -5.51
C LEU A 165 12.92 15.48 -4.42
N VAL A 166 13.46 16.55 -3.83
CA VAL A 166 14.44 16.46 -2.74
C VAL A 166 13.85 15.73 -1.54
N CYS A 167 12.63 16.08 -1.12
CA CYS A 167 11.92 15.40 -0.03
C CYS A 167 11.73 13.90 -0.32
N GLN A 168 11.33 13.54 -1.55
CA GLN A 168 11.19 12.14 -1.93
C GLN A 168 12.51 11.38 -1.88
N ILE A 169 13.61 11.97 -2.36
CA ILE A 169 14.94 11.37 -2.27
C ILE A 169 15.33 11.14 -0.80
N ILE A 170 15.11 12.12 0.07
CA ILE A 170 15.41 11.99 1.50
C ILE A 170 14.60 10.84 2.12
N VAL A 171 13.29 10.76 1.85
CA VAL A 171 12.45 9.67 2.36
C VAL A 171 12.95 8.32 1.87
N GLN A 172 13.31 8.18 0.59
CA GLN A 172 13.88 6.94 0.08
C GLN A 172 15.19 6.57 0.77
N ILE A 173 16.08 7.54 0.99
CA ILE A 173 17.33 7.31 1.73
C ILE A 173 17.04 6.85 3.16
N VAL A 174 16.12 7.53 3.87
CA VAL A 174 15.72 7.14 5.24
C VAL A 174 15.14 5.74 5.26
N VAL A 175 14.26 5.39 4.33
CA VAL A 175 13.68 4.04 4.23
C VAL A 175 14.77 3.00 3.97
N VAL A 176 15.69 3.26 3.03
CA VAL A 176 16.78 2.33 2.71
C VAL A 176 17.76 2.18 3.88
N THR A 177 18.03 3.26 4.62
CA THR A 177 18.97 3.25 5.75
C THR A 177 18.37 2.71 7.04
N SER A 178 17.05 2.83 7.23
CA SER A 178 16.31 2.31 8.39
C SER A 178 15.90 0.85 8.26
N GLN A 179 16.02 0.26 7.06
CA GLN A 179 15.86 -1.18 6.91
C GLN A 179 16.95 -1.91 7.71
N PRO A 180 16.58 -2.84 8.61
CA PRO A 180 17.55 -3.59 9.38
C PRO A 180 18.50 -4.28 8.41
N ARG A 181 19.81 -4.03 8.59
CA ARG A 181 20.83 -4.64 7.73
C ARG A 181 20.66 -6.16 7.82
N PRO A 182 20.53 -6.86 6.69
CA PRO A 182 20.35 -8.31 6.71
C PRO A 182 21.53 -8.94 7.43
N THR A 183 21.23 -9.83 8.37
CA THR A 183 22.23 -10.51 9.20
C THR A 183 23.15 -11.35 8.32
N ALA A 184 24.34 -11.70 8.82
CA ALA A 184 25.29 -12.50 8.05
C ALA A 184 24.68 -13.86 7.64
N GLU A 185 23.82 -14.42 8.48
CA GLU A 185 23.08 -15.67 8.23
C GLU A 185 22.04 -15.49 7.11
N GLU A 186 21.21 -14.45 7.15
CA GLU A 186 20.24 -14.15 6.08
C GLU A 186 20.91 -13.93 4.73
N ARG A 187 22.08 -13.27 4.71
CA ARG A 187 22.85 -13.10 3.47
C ARG A 187 23.39 -14.42 2.94
N ALA A 188 23.85 -15.31 3.83
CA ALA A 188 24.36 -16.61 3.43
C ALA A 188 23.23 -17.50 2.87
N GLU A 189 22.05 -17.49 3.49
CA GLU A 189 20.86 -18.19 2.99
C GLU A 189 20.39 -17.64 1.65
N TRP A 190 20.31 -16.32 1.50
CA TRP A 190 19.95 -15.69 0.23
C TRP A 190 20.94 -16.04 -0.89
N GLN A 191 22.24 -16.08 -0.59
CA GLN A 191 23.25 -16.51 -1.54
C GLN A 191 23.11 -17.99 -1.94
N ARG A 192 22.74 -18.86 -1.00
CA ARG A 192 22.49 -20.28 -1.29
C ARG A 192 21.28 -20.44 -2.21
N GLN A 193 20.15 -19.80 -1.87
CA GLN A 193 18.93 -19.82 -2.68
C GLN A 193 19.19 -19.26 -4.09
N ARG A 194 19.93 -18.16 -4.20
CA ARG A 194 20.28 -17.58 -5.49
C ARG A 194 21.14 -18.52 -6.34
N ARG A 195 22.08 -19.25 -5.74
CA ARG A 195 22.90 -20.24 -6.45
C ARG A 195 22.07 -21.42 -6.94
N GLU A 196 21.12 -21.90 -6.14
CA GLU A 196 20.21 -22.97 -6.52
C GLU A 196 19.29 -22.55 -7.67
N ALA A 197 18.70 -21.36 -7.60
CA ALA A 197 17.88 -20.81 -8.68
C ALA A 197 18.66 -20.69 -10.01
N ILE A 198 19.93 -20.27 -9.95
CA ILE A 198 20.80 -20.19 -11.14
C ILE A 198 21.11 -21.59 -11.69
N ARG A 199 21.30 -22.60 -10.84
CA ARG A 199 21.52 -24.00 -11.28
C ARG A 199 20.30 -24.56 -12.00
N LEU A 200 19.12 -24.41 -11.40
CA LEU A 200 17.86 -24.86 -12.01
C LEU A 200 17.58 -24.16 -13.34
N ALA A 201 17.83 -22.84 -13.42
CA ALA A 201 17.69 -22.10 -14.68
C ALA A 201 18.66 -22.63 -15.76
N LYS A 202 19.91 -22.94 -15.40
CA LYS A 202 20.88 -23.53 -16.34
C LYS A 202 20.47 -24.93 -16.79
N GLU A 203 19.95 -25.76 -15.90
CA GLU A 203 19.46 -27.10 -16.24
C GLU A 203 18.26 -27.04 -17.18
N GLN A 204 17.30 -26.15 -16.93
CA GLN A 204 16.17 -25.94 -17.83
C GLN A 204 16.61 -25.47 -19.23
N VAL A 205 17.57 -24.55 -19.31
CA VAL A 205 18.14 -24.11 -20.60
C VAL A 205 18.84 -25.27 -21.31
N ARG A 206 19.55 -26.13 -20.59
CA ARG A 206 20.24 -27.29 -21.16
C ARG A 206 19.24 -28.33 -21.70
N GLN A 207 18.21 -28.65 -20.92
CA GLN A 207 17.14 -29.56 -21.35
C GLN A 207 16.35 -28.99 -22.55
N ALA A 208 16.05 -27.69 -22.56
CA ALA A 208 15.39 -27.04 -23.70
C ALA A 208 16.25 -27.12 -24.97
N LYS A 209 17.57 -26.94 -24.83
CA LYS A 209 18.53 -27.05 -25.95
C LYS A 209 18.66 -28.48 -26.47
N GLU A 210 18.62 -29.48 -25.59
CA GLU A 210 18.63 -30.90 -25.98
C GLU A 210 17.34 -31.30 -26.69
N ARG A 211 16.16 -30.88 -26.20
CA ARG A 211 14.88 -31.08 -26.89
C ARG A 211 14.84 -30.42 -28.27
N ALA A 212 15.40 -29.21 -28.40
CA ALA A 212 15.47 -28.50 -29.67
C ALA A 212 16.41 -29.18 -30.69
N ARG A 213 17.40 -29.95 -30.23
CA ARG A 213 18.25 -30.78 -31.10
C ARG A 213 17.53 -32.04 -31.55
N GLN A 214 16.87 -32.75 -30.63
CA GLN A 214 16.09 -33.95 -30.96
C GLN A 214 14.92 -33.69 -31.89
N ALA A 215 14.36 -32.47 -31.92
CA ALA A 215 13.29 -32.09 -32.84
C ALA A 215 13.79 -31.72 -34.25
N LYS A 216 15.10 -31.63 -34.47
CA LYS A 216 15.71 -31.30 -35.76
C LYS A 216 16.21 -32.53 -36.54
N ASP A 217 16.37 -33.65 -35.85
CA ASP A 217 16.74 -34.95 -36.40
C ASP A 217 15.47 -35.75 -36.73
#